data_AF-A0A974YCV7-F1
#
_entry.id   AF-A0A974YCV7-F1
#
_cell.length_a   1.000
_cell.length_b   1.000
_cell.length_c   1.000
_cell.angle_alpha   90.00
_cell.angle_beta   90.00
_cell.angle_gamma   90.00
#
_symmetry.space_group_name_H-M   'P 1'
#
loop_
_entity.id
_entity.type
_entity.pdbx_description
1 polymer ?
#
loop_
_entity_poly.entity_id
_entity_poly.type
_entity_poly.pdbx_seq_one_letter_code
_entity_poly.pdbx_strand_id
1 'polypeptide(L)'
;MIRHILLRIAIIPAVAGLTACSDPQEKSVASQIAGGEPERGRALIQSYGCGTCHAISGVRGARGRVGPELKDYAQQHLLAGFLPNTPQNLIAWLVDPVALKPSTGMPSQSVTEAEARHIASYLYTLGDSGARVFPPEPPLPLRGEETTVDLPEPALTPSETEPRTRRIVPNQTAETDAKG
;
A
#
# COMPACT_ATOMS: atom_id res chain seq x y z
N MET A 1 2.11 -78.28 43.43
CA MET A 1 1.85 -77.61 42.13
C MET A 1 2.26 -76.16 42.27
N ILE A 2 3.31 -75.81 41.55
CA ILE A 2 3.98 -74.50 41.53
C ILE A 2 3.18 -73.58 40.58
N ARG A 3 2.80 -72.36 41.01
CA ARG A 3 3.25 -71.10 40.37
C ARG A 3 2.50 -69.87 40.89
N HIS A 4 3.31 -68.93 41.37
CA HIS A 4 3.15 -67.48 41.29
C HIS A 4 2.48 -67.00 39.99
N ILE A 5 1.90 -65.79 39.98
CA ILE A 5 2.21 -64.69 39.03
C ILE A 5 1.15 -63.59 39.20
N LEU A 6 1.45 -62.57 40.00
CA LEU A 6 1.97 -61.26 39.58
C LEU A 6 0.86 -60.32 39.07
N LEU A 7 0.48 -59.44 40.01
CA LEU A 7 0.16 -58.03 39.83
C LEU A 7 0.78 -57.47 38.53
N ARG A 8 -0.03 -57.31 37.49
CA ARG A 8 0.36 -56.56 36.30
C ARG A 8 0.05 -55.08 36.55
N ILE A 9 1.04 -54.40 37.09
CA ILE A 9 1.17 -52.94 37.02
C ILE A 9 1.18 -52.58 35.53
N ALA A 10 0.06 -52.09 35.01
CA ALA A 10 0.00 -51.50 33.70
C ALA A 10 0.65 -50.11 33.80
N ILE A 11 1.89 -50.03 33.32
CA ILE A 11 2.63 -48.78 33.15
C ILE A 11 1.85 -47.93 32.15
N ILE A 12 1.26 -46.84 32.61
CA ILE A 12 0.61 -45.83 31.75
C ILE A 12 1.74 -45.05 31.08
N PRO A 13 1.88 -45.08 29.74
CA PRO A 13 2.84 -44.21 29.07
C PRO A 13 2.33 -42.77 29.18
N ALA A 14 3.07 -41.93 29.91
CA ALA A 14 2.91 -40.49 29.87
C ALA A 14 3.35 -39.99 28.49
N VAL A 15 2.40 -39.93 27.56
CA VAL A 15 2.62 -39.27 26.26
C VAL A 15 2.63 -37.77 26.55
N ALA A 16 3.83 -37.20 26.57
CA ALA A 16 4.05 -35.77 26.60
C ALA A 16 3.43 -35.16 25.33
N GLY A 17 2.27 -34.54 25.49
CA GLY A 17 1.63 -33.76 24.43
C GLY A 17 2.48 -32.54 24.13
N LEU A 18 3.15 -32.55 22.97
CA LEU A 18 3.64 -31.35 22.33
C LEU A 18 2.39 -30.54 21.94
N THR A 19 2.00 -29.59 22.80
CA THR A 19 1.05 -28.56 22.43
C THR A 19 1.70 -27.69 21.38
N ALA A 20 1.44 -28.00 20.11
CA ALA A 20 1.71 -27.09 19.01
C ALA A 20 0.94 -25.80 19.27
N CYS A 21 1.66 -24.73 19.64
CA CYS A 21 1.12 -23.39 19.58
C CYS A 21 0.74 -23.13 18.12
N SER A 22 -0.54 -23.24 17.79
CA SER A 22 -1.04 -22.70 16.53
C SER A 22 -1.01 -21.19 16.69
N ASP A 23 -0.11 -20.53 15.96
CA ASP A 23 -0.09 -19.07 15.88
C ASP A 23 -1.51 -18.56 15.53
N PRO A 24 -2.05 -17.57 16.26
CA PRO A 24 -3.30 -16.92 15.90
C PRO A 24 -3.17 -16.14 14.58
N GLN A 25 -3.25 -16.86 13.47
CA GLN A 25 -3.77 -16.45 12.17
C GLN A 25 -3.20 -15.14 11.57
N GLU A 26 -2.12 -15.30 10.80
CA GLU A 26 -1.70 -14.43 9.68
C GLU A 26 -2.86 -14.26 8.66
N LYS A 27 -3.87 -13.42 8.96
CA LYS A 27 -4.99 -13.16 8.04
C LYS A 27 -4.55 -12.17 6.97
N SER A 28 -4.61 -12.54 5.69
CA SER A 28 -4.34 -11.62 4.58
C SER A 28 -5.27 -10.40 4.59
N VAL A 29 -4.81 -9.24 4.12
CA VAL A 29 -5.65 -8.02 3.99
C VAL A 29 -6.94 -8.31 3.24
N ALA A 30 -6.89 -9.14 2.19
CA ALA A 30 -8.06 -9.56 1.44
C ALA A 30 -9.15 -10.19 2.32
N SER A 31 -8.75 -10.99 3.33
CA SER A 31 -9.63 -11.60 4.33
C SER A 31 -10.08 -10.62 5.43
N GLN A 32 -9.46 -9.45 5.55
CA GLN A 32 -9.77 -8.45 6.58
C GLN A 32 -10.74 -7.37 6.10
N ILE A 33 -11.01 -7.24 4.80
CA ILE A 33 -11.96 -6.26 4.27
C ILE A 33 -13.38 -6.74 4.59
N ALA A 34 -13.98 -6.14 5.63
CA ALA A 34 -15.34 -6.45 6.04
C ALA A 34 -16.35 -6.27 4.90
N GLY A 35 -17.11 -7.33 4.63
CA GLY A 35 -18.11 -7.38 3.55
C GLY A 35 -17.55 -7.61 2.15
N GLY A 36 -16.23 -7.75 1.99
CA GLY A 36 -15.61 -8.04 0.71
C GLY A 36 -15.56 -9.54 0.40
N GLU A 37 -15.69 -9.88 -0.89
CA GLU A 37 -15.63 -11.25 -1.39
C GLU A 37 -14.79 -11.23 -2.69
N PRO A 38 -13.58 -11.82 -2.71
CA PRO A 38 -12.67 -11.72 -3.85
C PRO A 38 -13.27 -12.22 -5.17
N GLU A 39 -14.02 -13.33 -5.16
CA GLU A 39 -14.58 -13.94 -6.35
C GLU A 39 -15.63 -13.04 -7.02
N ARG A 40 -16.48 -12.40 -6.20
CA ARG A 40 -17.41 -11.37 -6.65
C ARG A 40 -16.68 -10.12 -7.12
N GLY A 41 -15.60 -9.73 -6.43
CA GLY A 41 -14.71 -8.65 -6.86
C GLY A 41 -14.16 -8.87 -8.26
N ARG A 42 -13.67 -10.08 -8.55
CA ARG A 42 -13.19 -10.47 -9.88
C ARG A 42 -14.25 -10.30 -10.96
N ALA A 43 -15.49 -10.71 -10.67
CA ALA A 43 -16.61 -10.56 -11.59
C ALA A 43 -16.95 -9.09 -11.84
N LEU A 44 -16.96 -8.25 -10.78
CA LEU A 44 -17.20 -6.82 -10.88
C LEU A 44 -16.10 -6.10 -11.66
N ILE A 45 -14.83 -6.45 -11.45
CA ILE A 45 -13.70 -5.90 -12.23
C ILE A 45 -13.91 -6.16 -13.73
N GLN A 46 -14.46 -7.32 -14.08
CA GLN A 46 -14.80 -7.62 -15.46
C GLN A 46 -16.00 -6.79 -15.96
N SER A 47 -17.07 -6.66 -15.17
CA SER A 47 -18.29 -5.95 -15.58
C SER A 47 -18.09 -4.44 -15.71
N TYR A 48 -17.31 -3.83 -14.81
CA TYR A 48 -16.95 -2.42 -14.85
C TYR A 48 -15.87 -2.10 -15.90
N GLY A 49 -15.38 -3.10 -16.65
CA GLY A 49 -14.45 -2.84 -17.75
C GLY A 49 -13.06 -2.36 -17.32
N CYS A 50 -12.67 -2.58 -16.06
CA CYS A 50 -11.36 -2.17 -15.53
C CYS A 50 -10.19 -2.72 -16.38
N GLY A 51 -10.39 -3.89 -16.97
CA GLY A 51 -9.44 -4.57 -17.87
C GLY A 51 -9.14 -3.84 -19.18
N THR A 52 -9.94 -2.83 -19.55
CA THR A 52 -9.69 -1.96 -20.72
C THR A 52 -8.43 -1.11 -20.50
N CYS A 53 -8.23 -0.64 -19.27
CA CYS A 53 -7.10 0.22 -18.91
C CYS A 53 -5.97 -0.56 -18.23
N HIS A 54 -6.30 -1.55 -17.40
CA HIS A 54 -5.33 -2.28 -16.58
C HIS A 54 -5.12 -3.71 -17.04
N ALA A 55 -3.89 -4.21 -16.89
CA ALA A 55 -3.58 -5.63 -16.92
C ALA A 55 -3.81 -6.20 -15.51
N ILE A 56 -4.67 -7.21 -15.40
CA ILE A 56 -5.12 -7.75 -14.12
C ILE A 56 -5.06 -9.27 -14.14
N SER A 57 -4.16 -9.85 -13.33
CA SER A 57 -4.03 -11.30 -13.20
C SER A 57 -5.35 -11.94 -12.78
N GLY A 58 -5.69 -13.08 -13.40
CA GLY A 58 -6.90 -13.84 -13.10
C GLY A 58 -8.22 -13.27 -13.66
N VAL A 59 -8.22 -12.06 -14.24
CA VAL A 59 -9.40 -11.48 -14.90
C VAL A 59 -9.31 -11.68 -16.41
N ARG A 60 -10.29 -12.37 -16.98
CA ARG A 60 -10.33 -12.70 -18.41
C ARG A 60 -10.35 -11.43 -19.26
N GLY A 61 -9.41 -11.34 -20.20
CA GLY A 61 -9.34 -10.21 -21.14
C GLY A 61 -8.78 -8.91 -20.57
N ALA A 62 -8.46 -8.85 -19.28
CA ALA A 62 -7.86 -7.66 -18.66
C ALA A 62 -6.37 -7.56 -19.02
N ARG A 63 -6.10 -6.93 -20.17
CA ARG A 63 -4.75 -6.76 -20.74
C ARG A 63 -4.43 -5.30 -21.08
N GLY A 64 -5.22 -4.36 -20.54
CA GLY A 64 -5.03 -2.94 -20.76
C GLY A 64 -3.65 -2.45 -20.31
N ARG A 65 -3.15 -1.40 -20.97
CA ARG A 65 -1.84 -0.78 -20.67
C ARG A 65 -1.90 0.73 -20.55
N VAL A 66 -3.10 1.30 -20.50
CA VAL A 66 -3.31 2.74 -20.26
C VAL A 66 -3.01 3.05 -18.80
N GLY A 67 -3.50 2.20 -17.89
CA GLY A 67 -3.15 2.22 -16.48
C GLY A 67 -2.01 1.26 -16.16
N PRO A 68 -1.44 1.35 -14.94
CA PRO A 68 -0.41 0.42 -14.48
C PRO A 68 -0.94 -1.01 -14.36
N GLU A 69 -0.05 -1.99 -14.47
CA GLU A 69 -0.37 -3.39 -14.22
C GLU A 69 -0.63 -3.65 -12.73
N LEU A 70 -1.63 -4.48 -12.42
CA LEU A 70 -2.09 -4.73 -11.04
C LEU A 70 -1.68 -6.12 -10.51
N LYS A 71 -0.81 -6.86 -11.21
CA LYS A 71 -0.46 -8.25 -10.87
C LYS A 71 0.09 -8.44 -9.45
N ASP A 72 0.76 -7.43 -8.91
CA ASP A 72 1.32 -7.41 -7.55
C ASP A 72 0.70 -6.26 -6.73
N TYR A 73 -0.60 -6.01 -6.90
CA TYR A 73 -1.26 -4.88 -6.25
C TYR A 73 -1.12 -4.92 -4.72
N ALA A 74 -1.26 -6.09 -4.11
CA ALA A 74 -1.11 -6.24 -2.66
C ALA A 74 0.27 -5.78 -2.16
N GLN A 75 1.28 -5.78 -3.04
CA GLN A 75 2.65 -5.37 -2.73
C GLN A 75 2.90 -3.87 -2.81
N GLN A 76 1.96 -3.10 -3.35
CA GLN A 76 2.09 -1.67 -3.49
C GLN A 76 1.94 -0.97 -2.14
N HIS A 77 2.87 -0.07 -1.81
CA HIS A 77 2.76 0.78 -0.62
C HIS A 77 1.86 2.00 -0.87
N LEU A 78 1.84 2.48 -2.11
CA LEU A 78 1.08 3.66 -2.50
C LEU A 78 0.00 3.32 -3.53
N LEU A 79 -1.22 3.74 -3.24
CA LEU A 79 -2.35 3.79 -4.16
C LEU A 79 -2.23 5.02 -5.05
N ALA A 80 -2.31 4.79 -6.37
CA ALA A 80 -2.19 5.83 -7.41
C ALA A 80 -0.94 6.73 -7.27
N GLY A 81 0.09 6.22 -6.59
CA GLY A 81 1.36 6.92 -6.35
C GLY A 81 1.33 8.05 -5.33
N PHE A 82 0.23 8.25 -4.57
CA PHE A 82 0.14 9.37 -3.63
C PHE A 82 -0.57 9.09 -2.31
N LEU A 83 -1.47 8.10 -2.24
CA LEU A 83 -2.13 7.70 -1.00
C LEU A 83 -1.49 6.44 -0.43
N PRO A 84 -1.43 6.24 0.89
CA PRO A 84 -1.14 4.92 1.45
C PRO A 84 -2.14 3.88 0.92
N ASN A 85 -1.65 2.70 0.55
CA ASN A 85 -2.49 1.60 0.04
C ASN A 85 -3.25 0.89 1.17
N THR A 86 -4.18 1.59 1.82
CA THR A 86 -5.09 1.02 2.82
C THR A 86 -6.39 0.56 2.16
N PRO A 87 -7.13 -0.42 2.72
CA PRO A 87 -8.44 -0.81 2.20
C PRO A 87 -9.41 0.36 2.07
N GLN A 88 -9.43 1.25 3.06
CA GLN A 88 -10.30 2.43 3.10
C GLN A 88 -9.98 3.38 1.95
N ASN A 89 -8.69 3.65 1.71
CA ASN A 89 -8.26 4.52 0.63
C ASN A 89 -8.57 3.90 -0.74
N LEU A 90 -8.37 2.59 -0.90
CA LEU A 90 -8.70 1.90 -2.14
C LEU A 90 -10.21 1.92 -2.41
N ILE A 91 -11.04 1.67 -1.39
CA ILE A 91 -12.50 1.75 -1.52
C ILE A 91 -12.92 3.16 -1.95
N ALA A 92 -12.41 4.21 -1.29
CA ALA A 92 -12.71 5.59 -1.65
C ALA A 92 -12.27 5.93 -3.08
N TRP A 93 -11.08 5.47 -3.49
CA TRP A 93 -10.56 5.64 -4.84
C TRP A 93 -11.38 4.92 -5.91
N LEU A 94 -11.90 3.73 -5.62
CA LEU A 94 -12.75 2.98 -6.54
C LEU A 94 -14.12 3.65 -6.73
N VAL A 95 -14.64 4.29 -5.68
CA VAL A 95 -15.92 5.01 -5.71
C VAL A 95 -15.79 6.32 -6.50
N ASP A 96 -14.82 7.18 -6.15
CA ASP A 96 -14.61 8.46 -6.83
C ASP A 96 -13.14 8.88 -6.89
N PRO A 97 -12.39 8.43 -7.92
CA PRO A 97 -10.98 8.75 -8.07
C PRO A 97 -10.76 10.23 -8.41
N VAL A 98 -11.70 10.89 -9.10
CA VAL A 98 -11.58 12.30 -9.52
C VAL A 98 -11.73 13.22 -8.32
N ALA A 99 -12.58 12.87 -7.34
CA ALA A 99 -12.67 13.62 -6.08
C ALA A 99 -11.37 13.57 -5.27
N LEU A 100 -10.67 12.43 -5.26
CA LEU A 100 -9.40 12.28 -4.53
C LEU A 100 -8.20 12.86 -5.28
N LYS A 101 -8.20 12.78 -6.62
CA LYS A 101 -7.16 13.33 -7.48
C LYS A 101 -7.78 13.88 -8.77
N PRO A 102 -8.10 15.18 -8.85
CA PRO A 102 -8.78 15.77 -10.01
C PRO A 102 -8.06 15.58 -11.35
N SER A 103 -6.74 15.41 -11.33
CA SER A 103 -5.89 15.19 -12.51
C SER A 103 -5.70 13.70 -12.86
N THR A 104 -6.41 12.78 -12.21
CA THR A 104 -6.33 11.35 -12.51
C THR A 104 -6.85 11.03 -13.91
N GLY A 105 -6.21 10.06 -14.57
CA GLY A 105 -6.72 9.48 -15.82
C GLY A 105 -7.76 8.37 -15.60
N MET A 106 -7.98 7.93 -14.36
CA MET A 106 -8.98 6.92 -14.02
C MET A 106 -10.36 7.58 -13.85
N PRO A 107 -11.37 7.25 -14.68
CA PRO A 107 -12.70 7.85 -14.56
C PRO A 107 -13.49 7.28 -13.37
N SER A 108 -14.48 8.02 -12.88
CA SER A 108 -15.45 7.53 -11.91
C SER A 108 -16.42 6.56 -12.61
N GLN A 109 -16.44 5.29 -12.19
CA GLN A 109 -17.20 4.22 -12.86
C GLN A 109 -18.54 3.91 -12.17
N SER A 110 -19.01 4.78 -11.28
CA SER A 110 -20.23 4.58 -10.49
C SER A 110 -20.23 3.27 -9.68
N VAL A 111 -19.06 2.87 -9.18
CA VAL A 111 -18.92 1.73 -8.28
C VAL A 111 -19.47 2.12 -6.92
N THR A 112 -20.39 1.33 -6.37
CA THR A 112 -20.88 1.58 -5.00
C THR A 112 -19.83 1.16 -3.96
N GLU A 113 -19.93 1.67 -2.74
CA GLU A 113 -19.01 1.27 -1.67
C GLU A 113 -19.01 -0.25 -1.41
N ALA A 114 -20.19 -0.89 -1.47
CA ALA A 114 -20.32 -2.33 -1.30
C ALA A 114 -19.60 -3.12 -2.40
N GLU A 115 -19.72 -2.69 -3.65
CA GLU A 115 -19.01 -3.29 -4.79
C GLU A 115 -17.51 -3.03 -4.71
N ALA A 116 -17.12 -1.82 -4.30
CA ALA A 116 -15.73 -1.43 -4.10
C ALA A 116 -15.05 -2.31 -3.05
N ARG A 117 -15.75 -2.73 -1.99
CA ARG A 117 -15.23 -3.70 -1.00
C ARG A 117 -14.91 -5.05 -1.63
N HIS A 118 -15.79 -5.59 -2.48
CA HIS A 118 -15.52 -6.84 -3.19
C HIS A 118 -14.33 -6.70 -4.14
N ILE A 119 -14.28 -5.61 -4.93
CA ILE A 119 -13.17 -5.32 -5.85
C ILE A 119 -11.84 -5.21 -5.09
N ALA A 120 -11.83 -4.43 -4.00
CA ALA A 120 -10.67 -4.25 -3.13
C ALA A 120 -10.18 -5.60 -2.58
N SER A 121 -11.07 -6.45 -2.07
CA SER A 121 -10.72 -7.81 -1.61
C SER A 121 -10.00 -8.60 -2.68
N TYR A 122 -10.46 -8.57 -3.94
CA TYR A 122 -9.77 -9.26 -5.03
C TYR A 122 -8.40 -8.67 -5.31
N LEU A 123 -8.27 -7.35 -5.40
CA LEU A 123 -7.00 -6.69 -5.67
C LEU A 123 -5.95 -7.01 -4.61
N TYR A 124 -6.35 -7.13 -3.34
CA TYR A 124 -5.44 -7.55 -2.27
C TYR A 124 -5.06 -9.04 -2.30
N THR A 125 -5.68 -9.87 -3.15
CA THR A 125 -5.17 -11.23 -3.42
C THR A 125 -4.04 -11.24 -4.45
N LEU A 126 -3.83 -10.14 -5.18
CA LEU A 126 -2.87 -10.08 -6.28
C LEU A 126 -1.45 -9.83 -5.78
N GLY A 127 -0.57 -10.83 -5.95
CA GLY A 127 0.81 -10.79 -5.47
C GLY A 127 0.95 -10.94 -3.96
N ASP A 128 -0.09 -11.38 -3.26
CA ASP A 128 0.00 -11.72 -1.85
C ASP A 128 0.69 -13.08 -1.69
N SER A 129 1.99 -13.06 -1.41
CA SER A 129 2.78 -14.24 -1.04
C SER A 129 2.88 -14.41 0.48
N GLY A 130 2.22 -13.54 1.26
CA GLY A 130 2.33 -13.48 2.72
C GLY A 130 1.60 -12.25 3.26
N ALA A 131 0.64 -12.51 4.16
CA ALA A 131 -0.32 -11.55 4.68
C ALA A 131 0.31 -10.23 5.14
N ARG A 132 -0.02 -9.12 4.47
CA ARG A 132 0.15 -7.80 5.09
C ARG A 132 -0.87 -7.67 6.22
N VAL A 133 -0.41 -7.32 7.41
CA VAL A 133 -1.28 -6.86 8.50
C VAL A 133 -1.37 -5.34 8.36
N PHE A 134 -2.54 -4.85 7.97
CA PHE A 134 -2.82 -3.42 8.09
C PHE A 134 -3.26 -3.17 9.53
N PRO A 135 -2.61 -2.28 10.29
CA PRO A 135 -3.19 -1.85 11.56
C PRO A 135 -4.55 -1.19 11.25
N PRO A 136 -5.59 -1.43 12.08
CA PRO A 136 -6.83 -0.66 11.97
C PRO A 136 -6.54 0.77 12.43
N GLU A 137 -6.02 1.61 11.53
CA GLU A 137 -5.82 3.03 11.81
C GLU A 137 -6.97 3.86 11.23
N PRO A 138 -7.39 4.93 11.92
CA PRO A 138 -8.18 6.00 11.30
C PRO A 138 -7.41 6.57 10.09
N PRO A 139 -8.09 7.17 9.09
CA PRO A 139 -7.41 7.73 7.92
C PRO A 139 -6.29 8.68 8.38
N LEU A 140 -5.09 8.54 7.78
CA LEU A 140 -4.01 9.49 8.02
C LEU A 140 -4.58 10.89 7.75
N PRO A 141 -4.30 11.88 8.62
CA PRO A 141 -4.70 13.25 8.35
C PRO A 141 -4.15 13.64 6.99
N LEU A 142 -5.03 14.10 6.10
CA LEU A 142 -4.60 14.69 4.85
C LEU A 142 -3.63 15.82 5.19
N ARG A 143 -2.54 15.93 4.43
CA ARG A 143 -1.54 16.99 4.62
C ARG A 143 -2.26 18.35 4.68
N GLY A 144 -2.40 18.91 5.89
CA GLY A 144 -3.21 20.10 6.16
C GLY A 144 -3.89 20.12 7.55
N GLU A 145 -4.09 18.98 8.20
CA GLU A 145 -4.50 18.91 9.62
C GLU A 145 -3.26 18.76 10.52
N GLU A 146 -2.58 19.87 10.76
CA GLU A 146 -1.47 19.94 11.70
C GLU A 146 -2.02 19.84 13.13
N THR A 147 -1.96 18.65 13.72
CA THR A 147 -1.90 18.56 15.18
C THR A 147 -0.65 19.30 15.60
N THR A 148 -0.81 20.43 16.28
CA THR A 148 0.28 21.23 16.85
C THR A 148 0.97 20.39 17.91
N VAL A 149 1.91 19.54 17.49
CA VAL A 149 2.94 19.02 18.37
C VAL A 149 3.90 20.18 18.56
N ASP A 150 3.84 20.76 19.76
CA ASP A 150 4.70 21.83 20.23
C ASP A 150 6.15 21.34 20.25
N LEU A 151 6.83 21.50 19.12
CA LEU A 151 8.26 21.28 18.97
C LEU A 151 8.95 22.56 19.43
N PRO A 152 9.87 22.52 20.42
CA PRO A 152 10.56 23.71 20.87
C PRO A 152 11.31 24.37 19.72
N GLU A 153 11.15 25.70 19.58
CA GLU A 153 11.77 26.49 18.53
C GLU A 153 13.29 26.21 18.45
N PRO A 154 13.83 25.88 17.26
CA PRO A 154 15.27 25.80 17.11
C PRO A 154 15.85 27.22 17.22
N ALA A 155 16.72 27.43 18.21
CA ALA A 155 17.44 28.67 18.41
C ALA A 155 18.15 29.09 17.12
N LEU A 156 17.70 30.19 16.52
CA LEU A 156 18.36 30.85 15.39
C LEU A 156 19.71 31.40 15.87
N THR A 157 20.81 30.78 15.47
CA THR A 157 22.13 31.43 15.52
C THR A 157 22.23 32.40 14.34
N PRO A 158 22.61 33.68 14.55
CA PRO A 158 22.79 34.60 13.43
C PRO A 158 24.01 34.20 12.61
N SER A 159 23.80 33.93 11.32
CA SER A 159 24.87 33.78 10.33
C SER A 159 25.45 35.16 10.03
N GLU A 160 26.73 35.34 10.37
CA GLU A 160 27.48 36.57 10.14
C GLU A 160 27.48 36.94 8.65
N THR A 161 26.97 38.15 8.39
CA THR A 161 26.98 38.78 7.07
C THR A 161 28.35 39.43 6.85
N GLU A 162 29.17 38.84 5.99
CA GLU A 162 30.37 39.51 5.45
C GLU A 162 30.16 39.86 3.97
N PRO A 163 30.35 41.12 3.55
CA PRO A 163 30.16 41.53 2.16
C PRO A 163 31.39 41.20 1.32
N ARG A 164 31.26 40.19 0.44
CA ARG A 164 32.30 39.82 -0.52
C ARG A 164 32.34 40.82 -1.68
N THR A 165 33.01 41.95 -1.50
CA THR A 165 33.35 42.88 -2.59
C THR A 165 34.31 42.20 -3.57
N ARG A 166 33.76 41.67 -4.67
CA ARG A 166 34.56 41.14 -5.78
C ARG A 166 35.08 42.32 -6.61
N ARG A 167 36.35 42.69 -6.39
CA ARG A 167 37.10 43.65 -7.22
C ARG A 167 37.10 43.16 -8.68
N ILE A 168 36.40 43.85 -9.56
CA ILE A 168 36.47 43.65 -11.01
C ILE A 168 37.80 44.24 -11.49
N VAL A 169 38.68 43.40 -12.03
CA VAL A 169 39.90 43.83 -12.73
C VAL A 169 39.52 44.05 -14.20
N PRO A 170 39.73 45.24 -14.78
CA PRO A 170 39.56 45.44 -16.22
C PRO A 170 40.76 44.84 -16.95
N ASN A 171 40.51 43.89 -17.86
CA ASN A 171 41.54 43.44 -18.79
C ASN A 171 41.57 44.38 -19.99
N GLN A 172 42.70 45.07 -20.17
CA GLN A 172 43.01 45.86 -21.37
C GLN A 172 43.77 44.97 -22.36
N THR A 173 43.26 44.86 -23.58
CA THR A 173 43.98 44.64 -24.86
C THR A 173 42.95 45.00 -25.94
N ALA A 174 42.95 46.22 -26.49
CA ALA A 174 43.84 46.78 -27.52
C ALA A 174 43.60 46.17 -28.92
N GLU A 175 43.15 47.06 -29.84
CA GLU A 175 43.51 47.13 -31.28
C GLU A 175 43.00 46.01 -32.21
N THR A 176 42.54 46.20 -33.46
CA THR A 176 42.31 47.33 -34.38
C THR A 176 41.33 46.84 -35.49
N ASP A 177 40.86 47.77 -36.33
CA ASP A 177 40.42 47.57 -37.73
C ASP A 177 39.08 46.85 -37.98
N ALA A 178 38.27 47.15 -38.99
CA ALA A 178 38.14 48.26 -39.94
C ALA A 178 36.86 47.95 -40.73
N LYS A 179 36.29 49.00 -41.33
CA LYS A 179 35.59 48.98 -42.63
C LYS A 179 34.10 48.62 -42.65
N GLY A 180 33.31 49.56 -43.18
CA GLY A 180 32.01 49.32 -43.80
C GLY A 180 30.97 50.37 -43.48
#